data_AF-A0A8S3XTP9-F1
#
_entry.id   AF-A0A8S3XTP9-F1
#
_cell.length_a   1.000
_cell.length_b   1.000
_cell.length_c   1.000
_cell.angle_alpha   90.00
_cell.angle_beta   90.00
_cell.angle_gamma   90.00
#
_symmetry.space_group_name_H-M   'P 1'
#
loop_
_entity.id
_entity.type
_entity.pdbx_description
1 polymer ?
#
loop_
_entity_poly.entity_id
_entity_poly.type
_entity_poly.pdbx_seq_one_letter_code
_entity_poly.pdbx_strand_id
1 'polypeptide(L)'
;MHQYKYVWVRNATILVREQDGDTAFAIRTDDDLRKIKSRTKGDAAQYNYVVNTKNKILDLCISNRSCKISAALCPLHPVDAYHPPFVCDIALNADIVPMKKRTLQRYNFYKSDYTHINRKIESTDWDEILTPLGSEEALSAFYGIIDEIIKQHTPFVGSRTSAFPVWFLKSLISTFRKKCKAWVKWKKYDNISDYEIFSQYRKLFKDMCNKCFSKYIGSVEDSIRKNIKDFWVYISNRRDKPGIPAKVEYNDDVSSDPQTICNMFSEFFSSVYEPPSPTLSHIDEQFYG
;
A
#
# COMPACT_ATOMS: atom_id res chain seq x y z
N MET A 1 11.28 -10.53 34.16
CA MET A 1 11.06 -9.96 32.82
C MET A 1 11.94 -10.71 31.85
N HIS A 2 11.40 -11.69 31.12
CA HIS A 2 12.17 -12.48 30.15
C HIS A 2 11.22 -12.77 28.97
N GLN A 3 11.27 -11.94 27.92
CA GLN A 3 10.41 -12.03 26.73
C GLN A 3 11.26 -12.48 25.55
N TYR A 4 10.87 -13.57 24.87
CA TYR A 4 11.58 -14.03 23.69
C TYR A 4 11.36 -13.10 22.49
N LYS A 5 12.44 -12.51 21.97
CA LYS A 5 12.40 -11.58 20.82
C LYS A 5 12.27 -12.30 19.47
N TYR A 6 12.79 -13.52 19.34
CA TYR A 6 12.82 -14.25 18.07
C TYR A 6 12.29 -15.68 18.18
N VAL A 7 11.45 -16.07 17.22
CA VAL A 7 10.98 -17.46 17.02
C VAL A 7 11.10 -17.80 15.54
N TRP A 8 11.77 -18.90 15.22
CA TRP A 8 11.91 -19.36 13.83
C TRP A 8 12.03 -20.88 13.75
N VAL A 9 11.87 -21.44 12.55
CA VAL A 9 11.95 -22.89 12.31
C VAL A 9 13.19 -23.20 11.50
N ARG A 10 13.96 -24.21 11.93
CA ARG A 10 15.09 -24.76 11.16
C ARG A 10 15.04 -26.28 11.24
N ASN A 11 15.06 -26.96 10.08
CA ASN A 11 15.02 -28.43 9.99
C ASN A 11 13.89 -29.06 10.83
N ALA A 12 12.66 -28.55 10.67
CA ALA A 12 11.46 -28.98 11.42
C ALA A 12 11.55 -28.83 12.96
N THR A 13 12.54 -28.08 13.46
CA THR A 13 12.69 -27.77 14.89
C THR A 13 12.38 -26.29 15.11
N ILE A 14 11.51 -25.99 16.09
CA ILE A 14 11.22 -24.61 16.49
C ILE A 14 12.34 -24.12 17.40
N LEU A 15 12.90 -22.96 17.07
CA LEU A 15 13.96 -22.29 17.82
C LEU A 15 13.43 -20.98 18.38
N VAL A 16 13.78 -20.68 19.64
CA VAL A 16 13.48 -19.42 20.30
C VAL A 16 14.76 -18.77 20.81
N ARG A 17 14.84 -17.45 20.75
CA ARG A 17 15.95 -16.66 21.28
C ARG A 17 15.41 -15.47 22.04
N GLU A 18 16.04 -15.17 23.17
CA GLU A 18 15.56 -14.17 24.09
C GLU A 18 15.91 -12.75 23.65
N GLN A 19 17.19 -12.43 23.51
CA GLN A 19 17.67 -11.14 23.00
C GLN A 19 18.75 -11.32 21.93
N ASP A 20 19.21 -10.21 21.36
CA ASP A 20 20.35 -10.21 20.45
C ASP A 20 21.62 -10.61 21.21
N GLY A 21 22.28 -11.69 20.75
CA GLY A 21 23.46 -12.26 21.40
C GLY A 21 23.20 -13.56 22.16
N ASP A 22 21.95 -13.87 22.52
CA ASP A 22 21.65 -15.09 23.26
C ASP A 22 21.69 -16.36 22.40
N THR A 23 22.03 -17.48 23.03
CA THR A 23 21.99 -18.79 22.38
C THR A 23 20.54 -19.19 22.09
N ALA A 24 20.30 -19.72 20.89
CA ALA A 24 18.98 -20.21 20.50
C ALA A 24 18.64 -21.51 21.26
N PHE A 25 17.43 -21.60 21.79
CA PHE A 25 16.88 -22.80 22.44
C PHE A 25 15.93 -23.54 21.48
N ALA A 26 16.08 -24.85 21.38
CA ALA A 26 15.22 -25.70 20.56
C ALA A 26 14.05 -26.27 21.36
N ILE A 27 12.83 -26.04 20.89
CA ILE A 27 11.62 -26.64 21.43
C ILE A 27 11.49 -28.04 20.83
N ARG A 28 11.59 -29.08 21.66
CA ARG A 28 11.52 -30.48 21.22
C ARG A 28 10.39 -31.26 21.87
N THR A 29 9.89 -30.81 23.02
CA THR A 29 8.89 -31.53 23.81
C THR A 29 7.76 -30.61 24.27
N ASP A 30 6.62 -31.20 24.67
CA ASP A 30 5.51 -30.46 25.28
C ASP A 30 5.90 -29.79 26.61
N ASP A 31 6.87 -30.35 27.32
CA ASP A 31 7.43 -29.73 28.53
C ASP A 31 8.26 -28.48 28.21
N ASP A 32 8.93 -28.44 27.06
CA ASP A 32 9.63 -27.23 26.60
C ASP A 32 8.64 -26.12 26.24
N LEU A 33 7.48 -26.46 25.66
CA LEU A 33 6.38 -25.53 25.44
C LEU A 33 5.80 -25.00 26.75
N ARG A 34 5.66 -25.84 27.79
CA ARG A 34 5.18 -25.43 29.12
C ARG A 34 6.11 -24.45 29.82
N LYS A 35 7.43 -24.62 29.66
CA LYS A 35 8.44 -23.66 30.18
C LYS A 35 8.26 -22.27 29.57
N ILE A 36 7.88 -22.20 28.29
CA ILE A 36 7.56 -20.93 27.60
C ILE A 36 6.25 -20.35 28.12
N LYS A 37 5.18 -21.16 28.21
CA LYS A 37 3.84 -20.74 28.72
C LYS A 37 3.90 -20.16 30.13
N SER A 38 4.75 -20.69 31.00
CA SER A 38 4.87 -20.20 32.39
C SER A 38 5.52 -18.82 32.55
N ARG A 39 6.21 -18.30 31.51
CA ARG A 39 7.10 -17.12 31.63
C ARG A 39 6.67 -15.88 30.86
N THR A 40 5.76 -16.00 29.89
CA THR A 40 5.22 -14.87 29.13
C THR A 40 3.76 -14.63 29.52
N LYS A 41 3.43 -13.41 29.97
CA LYS A 41 2.04 -12.99 30.18
C LYS A 41 1.37 -12.85 28.81
N GLY A 42 0.81 -13.96 28.31
CA GLY A 42 0.12 -14.09 27.04
C GLY A 42 0.36 -15.48 26.43
N ASP A 43 -0.58 -16.41 26.63
CA ASP A 43 -0.49 -17.76 26.08
C ASP A 43 -0.57 -17.70 24.55
N ALA A 44 0.53 -18.02 23.86
CA ALA A 44 0.49 -18.30 22.44
C ALA A 44 -0.26 -19.62 22.20
N ALA A 45 -1.23 -19.60 21.31
CA ALA A 45 -2.06 -20.74 20.95
C ALA A 45 -1.94 -21.06 19.46
N GLN A 46 -2.11 -22.34 19.11
CA GLN A 46 -2.26 -22.76 17.73
C GLN A 46 -3.71 -22.52 17.29
N TYR A 47 -3.89 -21.91 16.12
CA TYR A 47 -5.20 -21.58 15.55
C TYR A 47 -5.50 -22.33 14.26
N ASN A 48 -4.49 -22.80 13.53
CA ASN A 48 -4.72 -23.63 12.34
C ASN A 48 -4.90 -25.11 12.71
N TYR A 49 -6.09 -25.62 12.40
CA TYR A 49 -6.47 -27.03 12.54
C TYR A 49 -6.96 -27.62 11.21
N VAL A 50 -6.68 -26.95 10.08
CA VAL A 50 -7.01 -27.48 8.75
C VAL A 50 -6.13 -28.70 8.49
N VAL A 51 -6.80 -29.85 8.29
CA VAL A 51 -6.14 -31.11 7.97
C VAL A 51 -5.96 -31.26 6.46
N ASN A 52 -4.87 -31.89 6.06
CA ASN A 52 -4.64 -32.28 4.68
C ASN A 52 -5.42 -33.55 4.29
N THR A 53 -5.24 -34.00 3.05
CA THR A 53 -5.87 -35.23 2.52
C THR A 53 -5.52 -36.52 3.28
N LYS A 54 -4.47 -36.51 4.12
CA LYS A 54 -4.08 -37.63 4.99
C LYS A 54 -4.49 -37.43 6.45
N ASN A 55 -5.41 -36.50 6.72
CA ASN A 55 -5.90 -36.18 8.06
C ASN A 55 -4.77 -35.73 9.03
N LYS A 56 -3.72 -35.09 8.50
CA LYS A 56 -2.59 -34.55 9.27
C LYS A 56 -2.59 -33.02 9.21
N ILE A 57 -2.12 -32.39 10.28
CA ILE A 57 -1.84 -30.94 10.33
C ILE A 57 -0.34 -30.76 10.07
N LEU A 58 0.01 -30.08 8.97
CA LEU A 58 1.41 -29.78 8.64
C LEU A 58 1.72 -28.28 8.81
N ASP A 59 0.78 -27.42 8.46
CA ASP A 59 0.95 -25.98 8.49
C ASP A 59 0.46 -25.41 9.83
N LEU A 60 1.35 -24.76 10.59
CA LEU A 60 1.01 -24.20 11.90
C LEU A 60 0.71 -22.70 11.80
N CYS A 61 -0.32 -22.25 12.51
CA CYS A 61 -0.58 -20.83 12.76
C CYS A 61 -0.59 -20.61 14.27
N ILE A 62 0.47 -19.99 14.80
CA ILE A 62 0.65 -19.76 16.24
C ILE A 62 0.58 -18.26 16.49
N SER A 63 -0.25 -17.85 17.45
CA SER A 63 -0.45 -16.45 17.79
C SER A 63 -0.71 -16.28 19.29
N ASN A 64 -0.24 -15.18 19.87
CA ASN A 64 -0.60 -14.74 21.23
C ASN A 64 -1.88 -13.89 21.28
N ARG A 65 -2.55 -13.76 20.14
CA ARG A 65 -3.83 -13.08 19.98
C ARG A 65 -4.83 -14.03 19.35
N SER A 66 -6.11 -13.83 19.66
CA SER A 66 -7.19 -14.58 19.03
C SER A 66 -7.15 -14.42 17.50
N CYS A 67 -7.03 -15.55 16.80
CA CYS A 67 -7.09 -15.62 15.36
C CYS A 67 -8.30 -16.45 14.92
N LYS A 68 -8.90 -16.07 13.81
CA LYS A 68 -9.93 -16.86 13.13
C LYS A 68 -9.33 -17.46 11.87
N ILE A 69 -9.34 -18.78 11.77
CA ILE A 69 -8.91 -19.48 10.56
C ILE A 69 -10.12 -19.81 9.70
N SER A 70 -9.99 -19.59 8.39
CA SER A 70 -10.96 -20.01 7.38
C SER A 70 -10.25 -20.62 6.17
N ALA A 71 -10.96 -21.46 5.42
CA ALA A 71 -10.44 -21.99 4.16
C ALA A 71 -10.28 -20.86 3.14
N ALA A 72 -9.20 -20.89 2.34
CA ALA A 72 -9.02 -19.92 1.27
C ALA A 72 -10.08 -20.12 0.18
N LEU A 73 -11.05 -19.20 0.09
CA LEU A 73 -12.14 -19.25 -0.89
C LEU A 73 -11.67 -19.00 -2.34
N CYS A 74 -10.53 -18.34 -2.52
CA CYS A 74 -9.97 -18.00 -3.83
C CYS A 74 -8.45 -18.19 -3.77
N PRO A 75 -7.94 -19.42 -3.87
CA PRO A 75 -6.52 -19.69 -3.81
C PRO A 75 -5.83 -19.13 -5.08
N LEU A 76 -4.69 -18.46 -4.89
CA LEU A 76 -3.91 -17.84 -5.97
C LEU A 76 -3.22 -18.86 -6.90
N HIS A 77 -3.22 -20.13 -6.49
CA HIS A 77 -2.60 -21.26 -7.17
C HIS A 77 -3.51 -22.49 -7.01
N PRO A 78 -3.46 -23.48 -7.91
CA PRO A 78 -4.05 -24.80 -7.66
C PRO A 78 -3.74 -25.31 -6.25
N VAL A 79 -4.77 -25.78 -5.57
CA VAL A 79 -4.70 -26.25 -4.18
C VAL A 79 -3.79 -27.48 -4.08
N ASP A 80 -2.78 -27.39 -3.22
CA ASP A 80 -1.96 -28.55 -2.85
C ASP A 80 -2.73 -29.43 -1.87
N ALA A 81 -2.83 -30.73 -2.18
CA ALA A 81 -3.48 -31.74 -1.37
C ALA A 81 -2.80 -31.99 0.00
N TYR A 82 -1.51 -31.67 0.12
CA TYR A 82 -0.72 -31.79 1.34
C TYR A 82 -0.68 -30.50 2.15
N HIS A 83 -0.79 -29.35 1.48
CA HIS A 83 -0.75 -28.01 2.07
C HIS A 83 -2.00 -27.19 1.68
N PRO A 84 -3.18 -27.52 2.25
CA PRO A 84 -4.40 -26.76 1.96
C PRO A 84 -4.25 -25.29 2.41
N PRO A 85 -4.50 -24.31 1.53
CA PRO A 85 -4.36 -22.90 1.87
C PRO A 85 -5.46 -22.46 2.83
N PHE A 86 -5.08 -21.64 3.82
CA PHE A 86 -6.00 -21.04 4.79
C PHE A 86 -5.78 -19.53 4.90
N VAL A 87 -6.80 -18.84 5.39
CA VAL A 87 -6.79 -17.41 5.70
C VAL A 87 -6.86 -17.27 7.21
N CYS A 88 -5.97 -16.45 7.76
CA CYS A 88 -5.91 -16.13 9.19
C CYS A 88 -6.32 -14.67 9.40
N ASP A 89 -7.48 -14.47 10.02
CA ASP A 89 -7.96 -13.14 10.42
C ASP A 89 -7.53 -12.86 11.86
N ILE A 90 -6.85 -11.75 12.09
CA ILE A 90 -6.42 -11.30 13.42
C ILE A 90 -7.15 -9.99 13.73
N ALA A 91 -7.91 -9.99 14.83
CA ALA A 91 -8.55 -8.77 15.30
C ALA A 91 -7.51 -7.88 16.01
N LEU A 92 -7.32 -6.67 15.48
CA LEU A 92 -6.54 -5.64 16.13
C LEU A 92 -7.52 -4.64 16.76
N ASN A 93 -7.52 -4.55 18.09
CA ASN A 93 -8.28 -3.53 18.82
C ASN A 93 -7.53 -2.19 18.76
N ALA A 94 -7.33 -1.68 17.54
CA ALA A 94 -6.80 -0.35 17.32
C ALA A 94 -7.84 0.39 16.49
N ASP A 95 -8.46 1.42 17.08
CA ASP A 95 -9.24 2.40 16.33
C ASP A 95 -8.28 3.26 15.51
N ILE A 96 -7.78 2.70 14.42
CA ILE A 96 -6.95 3.43 13.47
C ILE A 96 -7.89 4.35 12.71
N VAL A 97 -8.01 5.59 13.19
CA VAL A 97 -8.63 6.66 12.43
C VAL A 97 -7.68 6.97 11.27
N PRO A 98 -8.04 6.65 10.01
CA PRO A 98 -7.17 6.95 8.90
C PRO A 98 -7.12 8.46 8.70
N MET A 99 -5.94 8.97 8.35
CA MET A 99 -5.80 10.36 7.96
C MET A 99 -6.72 10.66 6.76
N LYS A 100 -7.45 11.77 6.82
CA LYS A 100 -8.31 12.20 5.71
C LYS A 100 -7.44 12.39 4.46
N LYS A 101 -7.77 11.70 3.38
CA LYS A 101 -7.11 11.91 2.09
C LYS A 101 -7.34 13.34 1.65
N ARG A 102 -6.28 14.15 1.55
CA ARG A 102 -6.35 15.46 0.91
C ARG A 102 -6.69 15.27 -0.55
N THR A 103 -7.74 15.96 -1.02
CA THR A 103 -8.00 16.07 -2.45
C THR A 103 -6.91 16.94 -3.05
N LEU A 104 -5.88 16.31 -3.60
CA LEU A 104 -4.82 17.02 -4.29
C LEU A 104 -5.42 17.66 -5.55
N GLN A 105 -5.48 18.99 -5.54
CA GLN A 105 -5.63 19.76 -6.77
C GLN A 105 -4.27 19.80 -7.46
N ARG A 106 -4.27 19.55 -8.76
CA ARG A 106 -3.04 19.62 -9.57
C ARG A 106 -3.22 20.70 -10.62
N TYR A 107 -2.14 21.37 -10.98
CA TYR A 107 -2.15 22.28 -12.11
C TYR A 107 -2.49 21.55 -13.41
N ASN A 108 -3.38 22.15 -14.19
CA ASN A 108 -3.71 21.67 -15.52
C ASN A 108 -2.89 22.43 -16.56
N PHE A 109 -1.63 22.01 -16.71
CA PHE A 109 -0.69 22.61 -17.66
C PHE A 109 -1.17 22.56 -19.12
N TYR A 110 -2.05 21.62 -19.47
CA TYR A 110 -2.65 21.58 -20.81
C TYR A 110 -3.59 22.76 -21.09
N LYS A 111 -4.19 23.35 -20.05
CA LYS A 111 -5.12 24.48 -20.14
C LYS A 111 -4.52 25.80 -19.64
N SER A 112 -3.21 25.84 -19.41
CA SER A 112 -2.54 27.08 -18.98
C SER A 112 -2.55 28.13 -20.08
N ASP A 113 -2.62 29.40 -19.68
CA ASP A 113 -2.42 30.52 -20.58
C ASP A 113 -0.92 30.81 -20.75
N TYR A 114 -0.27 30.04 -21.62
CA TYR A 114 1.15 30.21 -21.91
C TYR A 114 1.49 31.58 -22.51
N THR A 115 0.53 32.25 -23.15
CA THR A 115 0.76 33.57 -23.71
C THR A 115 1.04 34.58 -22.60
N HIS A 116 0.22 34.59 -21.56
CA HIS A 116 0.42 35.47 -20.41
C HIS A 116 1.59 35.04 -19.54
N ILE A 117 1.81 33.73 -19.36
CA ILE A 117 2.98 33.22 -18.63
C ILE A 117 4.28 33.70 -19.29
N ASN A 118 4.43 33.48 -20.60
CA ASN A 118 5.65 33.87 -21.32
C ASN A 118 5.86 35.38 -21.28
N ARG A 119 4.80 36.17 -21.53
CA ARG A 119 4.88 37.64 -21.43
C ARG A 119 5.32 38.09 -20.04
N LYS A 120 4.81 37.46 -18.98
CA LYS A 120 5.15 37.85 -17.60
C LYS A 120 6.60 37.52 -17.27
N ILE A 121 7.07 36.34 -17.69
CA ILE A 121 8.47 35.91 -17.55
C ILE A 121 9.39 36.86 -18.33
N GLU A 122 9.05 37.22 -19.57
CA GLU A 122 9.82 38.15 -20.41
C GLU A 122 9.84 39.57 -19.83
N SER A 123 8.76 40.02 -19.22
CA SER A 123 8.67 41.35 -18.60
C SER A 123 9.32 41.45 -17.21
N THR A 124 9.79 40.33 -16.66
CA THR A 124 10.42 40.31 -15.33
C THR A 124 11.88 40.70 -15.47
N ASP A 125 12.31 41.71 -14.71
CA ASP A 125 13.72 42.12 -14.67
C ASP A 125 14.51 41.14 -13.79
N TRP A 126 15.05 40.10 -14.43
CA TRP A 126 15.82 39.06 -13.73
C TRP A 126 17.15 39.58 -13.21
N ASP A 127 17.75 40.56 -13.87
CA ASP A 127 19.04 41.12 -13.47
C ASP A 127 18.88 41.93 -12.18
N GLU A 128 17.83 42.75 -12.07
CA GLU A 128 17.52 43.47 -10.83
C GLU A 128 17.25 42.53 -9.65
N ILE A 129 16.54 41.42 -9.91
CA ILE A 129 16.07 40.52 -8.86
C ILE A 129 17.17 39.54 -8.40
N LEU A 130 17.94 38.98 -9.34
CA LEU A 130 18.86 37.87 -9.05
C LEU A 130 20.29 38.34 -8.75
N THR A 131 20.77 39.39 -9.43
CA THR A 131 22.15 39.89 -9.27
C THR A 131 22.52 40.31 -7.84
N PRO A 132 21.64 40.95 -7.04
CA PRO A 132 22.00 41.35 -5.68
C PRO A 132 21.95 40.19 -4.66
N LEU A 133 21.50 39.00 -5.06
CA LEU A 133 21.27 37.87 -4.17
C LEU A 133 22.40 36.83 -4.24
N GLY A 134 22.63 36.12 -3.13
CA GLY A 134 23.44 34.90 -3.11
C GLY A 134 22.77 33.78 -3.92
N SER A 135 23.52 32.73 -4.26
CA SER A 135 23.04 31.67 -5.16
C SER A 135 21.76 30.98 -4.67
N GLU A 136 21.66 30.69 -3.37
CA GLU A 136 20.50 30.04 -2.77
C GLU A 136 19.30 30.98 -2.69
N GLU A 137 19.52 32.23 -2.29
CA GLU A 137 18.47 33.25 -2.24
C GLU A 137 17.93 33.59 -3.63
N ALA A 138 18.82 33.69 -4.62
CA ALA A 138 18.46 33.92 -6.03
C ALA A 138 17.60 32.76 -6.57
N LEU A 139 17.98 31.51 -6.28
CA LEU A 139 17.22 30.35 -6.69
C LEU A 139 15.83 30.31 -6.04
N SER A 140 15.75 30.61 -4.74
CA SER A 140 14.47 30.71 -4.03
C SER A 140 13.59 31.83 -4.59
N ALA A 141 14.18 32.99 -4.91
CA ALA A 141 13.46 34.10 -5.53
C ALA A 141 12.94 33.74 -6.93
N PHE A 142 13.78 33.11 -7.74
CA PHE A 142 13.41 32.61 -9.06
C PHE A 142 12.22 31.65 -9.00
N TYR A 143 12.30 30.60 -8.17
CA TYR A 143 11.19 29.66 -8.02
C TYR A 143 9.93 30.32 -7.47
N GLY A 144 10.07 31.25 -6.51
CA GLY A 144 8.94 31.99 -5.96
C GLY A 144 8.17 32.76 -7.03
N ILE A 145 8.88 33.47 -7.90
CA ILE A 145 8.27 34.26 -8.99
C ILE A 145 7.62 33.34 -10.03
N ILE A 146 8.33 32.31 -10.49
CA ILE A 146 7.80 31.37 -11.48
C ILE A 146 6.57 30.64 -10.94
N ASP A 147 6.63 30.17 -9.70
CA ASP A 147 5.48 29.52 -9.07
C ASP A 147 4.30 30.45 -9.01
N GLU A 148 4.48 31.72 -8.63
CA GLU A 148 3.40 32.70 -8.57
C GLU A 148 2.75 32.94 -9.94
N ILE A 149 3.56 33.08 -11.00
CA ILE A 149 3.07 33.20 -12.38
C ILE A 149 2.26 31.95 -12.76
N ILE A 150 2.77 30.75 -12.45
CA ILE A 150 2.07 29.49 -12.70
C ILE A 150 0.76 29.45 -11.91
N LYS A 151 0.74 29.86 -10.64
CA LYS A 151 -0.48 29.85 -9.80
C LYS A 151 -1.56 30.73 -10.39
N GLN A 152 -1.20 31.91 -10.91
CA GLN A 152 -2.14 32.89 -11.45
C GLN A 152 -2.70 32.47 -12.81
N HIS A 153 -1.90 31.82 -13.65
CA HIS A 153 -2.26 31.56 -15.05
C HIS A 153 -2.49 30.08 -15.39
N THR A 154 -2.37 29.17 -14.42
CA THR A 154 -2.65 27.74 -14.61
C THR A 154 -3.84 27.29 -13.78
N PRO A 155 -4.95 26.85 -14.40
CA PRO A 155 -6.12 26.40 -13.65
C PRO A 155 -5.83 25.08 -12.92
N PHE A 156 -6.45 24.91 -11.75
CA PHE A 156 -6.43 23.64 -11.03
C PHE A 156 -7.41 22.63 -11.62
N VAL A 157 -7.00 21.37 -11.67
CA VAL A 157 -7.86 20.21 -11.92
C VAL A 157 -7.89 19.32 -10.69
N GLY A 158 -9.10 18.97 -10.26
CA GLY A 158 -9.29 17.97 -9.22
C GLY A 158 -8.86 16.59 -9.70
N SER A 159 -8.20 15.83 -8.82
CA SER A 159 -7.95 14.40 -9.06
C SER A 159 -9.29 13.68 -9.27
N ARG A 160 -9.50 13.13 -10.46
CA ARG A 160 -10.66 12.29 -10.76
C ARG A 160 -10.32 10.86 -10.36
N THR A 161 -10.78 10.44 -9.19
CA THR A 161 -10.75 9.02 -8.83
C THR A 161 -11.93 8.31 -9.47
N SER A 162 -11.65 7.34 -10.35
CA SER A 162 -12.69 6.43 -10.81
C SER A 162 -13.12 5.51 -9.66
N ALA A 163 -14.42 5.44 -9.39
CA ALA A 163 -14.98 4.42 -8.50
C ALA A 163 -14.97 3.02 -9.14
N PHE A 164 -14.68 2.92 -10.43
CA PHE A 164 -14.60 1.66 -11.15
C PHE A 164 -13.16 1.13 -11.18
N PRO A 165 -12.97 -0.21 -11.12
CA PRO A 165 -11.67 -0.84 -11.29
C PRO A 165 -10.96 -0.39 -12.58
N VAL A 166 -9.63 -0.39 -12.56
CA VAL A 166 -8.76 0.07 -13.66
C VAL A 166 -9.02 -0.64 -15.00
N TRP A 167 -9.52 -1.87 -14.96
CA TRP A 167 -9.83 -2.69 -16.14
C TRP A 167 -11.24 -2.47 -16.71
N PHE A 168 -12.06 -1.61 -16.09
CA PHE A 168 -13.39 -1.28 -16.61
C PHE A 168 -13.29 -0.35 -17.82
N LEU A 169 -13.74 -0.84 -18.97
CA LEU A 169 -13.90 -0.01 -20.16
C LEU A 169 -15.12 0.93 -20.03
N LYS A 170 -15.08 2.07 -20.73
CA LYS A 170 -16.20 3.03 -20.78
C LYS A 170 -17.53 2.37 -21.20
N SER A 171 -17.48 1.41 -22.13
CA SER A 171 -18.64 0.63 -22.59
C SER A 171 -19.21 -0.28 -21.50
N LEU A 172 -18.35 -0.91 -20.68
CA LEU A 172 -18.77 -1.73 -19.54
C LEU A 172 -19.40 -0.86 -18.44
N ILE A 173 -18.82 0.31 -18.15
CA ILE A 173 -19.39 1.30 -17.21
C ILE A 173 -20.77 1.78 -17.69
N SER A 174 -20.90 2.09 -18.98
CA SER A 174 -22.18 2.48 -19.57
C SER A 174 -23.24 1.38 -19.40
N THR A 175 -22.87 0.13 -19.70
CA THR A 175 -23.76 -1.04 -19.55
C THR A 175 -24.15 -1.28 -18.09
N PHE A 176 -23.20 -1.15 -17.15
CA PHE A 176 -23.48 -1.20 -15.72
C PHE A 176 -24.50 -0.15 -15.29
N ARG A 177 -24.36 1.10 -15.74
CA ARG A 177 -25.30 2.18 -15.44
C ARG A 177 -26.69 1.90 -16.01
N LYS A 178 -26.79 1.38 -17.24
CA LYS A 178 -28.07 0.96 -17.84
C LYS A 178 -28.73 -0.16 -17.04
N LYS A 179 -27.96 -1.18 -16.63
CA LYS A 179 -28.41 -2.25 -15.74
C LYS A 179 -29.00 -1.70 -14.43
N CYS A 180 -28.30 -0.78 -13.76
CA CYS A 180 -28.78 -0.19 -12.50
C CYS A 180 -30.06 0.63 -12.72
N LYS A 181 -30.14 1.44 -13.78
CA LYS A 181 -31.35 2.19 -14.12
C LYS A 181 -32.55 1.28 -14.37
N ALA A 182 -32.36 0.21 -15.14
CA ALA A 182 -33.41 -0.78 -15.41
C ALA A 182 -33.86 -1.50 -14.13
N TRP A 183 -32.93 -1.83 -13.23
CA TRP A 183 -33.25 -2.43 -11.93
C TRP A 183 -34.11 -1.51 -11.06
N VAL A 184 -33.73 -0.23 -10.94
CA VAL A 184 -34.52 0.76 -10.19
C VAL A 184 -35.92 0.90 -10.78
N LYS A 185 -36.03 0.95 -12.12
CA LYS A 185 -37.31 1.06 -12.82
C LYS A 185 -38.20 -0.16 -12.54
N TRP A 186 -37.66 -1.37 -12.71
CA TRP A 186 -38.37 -2.61 -12.38
C TRP A 186 -38.82 -2.63 -10.92
N LYS A 187 -37.95 -2.27 -9.97
CA LYS A 187 -38.31 -2.23 -8.54
C LYS A 187 -39.35 -1.18 -8.18
N LYS A 188 -39.51 -0.14 -8.99
CA LYS A 188 -40.52 0.91 -8.78
C LYS A 188 -41.90 0.53 -9.33
N TYR A 189 -41.95 -0.08 -10.51
CA TYR A 189 -43.20 -0.32 -11.24
C TYR A 189 -43.65 -1.79 -11.26
N ASP A 190 -42.78 -2.70 -10.80
CA ASP A 190 -43.02 -4.14 -10.61
C ASP A 190 -43.69 -4.87 -11.79
N ASN A 191 -43.34 -4.49 -13.02
CA ASN A 191 -43.88 -5.11 -14.23
C ASN A 191 -42.84 -5.99 -14.94
N ILE A 192 -43.35 -6.95 -15.71
CA ILE A 192 -42.56 -7.97 -16.41
C ILE A 192 -41.66 -7.35 -17.49
N SER A 193 -42.15 -6.36 -18.24
CA SER A 193 -41.38 -5.72 -19.31
C SER A 193 -40.10 -5.04 -18.77
N ASP A 194 -40.20 -4.34 -17.63
CA ASP A 194 -39.05 -3.72 -16.98
C ASP A 194 -38.08 -4.78 -16.43
N TYR A 195 -38.59 -5.92 -15.95
CA TYR A 195 -37.76 -7.06 -15.55
C TYR A 195 -36.99 -7.65 -16.73
N GLU A 196 -37.62 -7.83 -17.89
CA GLU A 196 -36.98 -8.35 -19.10
C GLU A 196 -35.82 -7.44 -19.54
N ILE A 197 -36.05 -6.13 -19.57
CA ILE A 197 -35.02 -5.14 -19.89
C ILE A 197 -33.86 -5.24 -18.89
N PHE A 198 -34.16 -5.30 -17.59
CA PHE A 198 -33.14 -5.49 -16.56
C PHE A 198 -32.36 -6.80 -16.75
N SER A 199 -33.04 -7.90 -17.04
CA SER A 199 -32.46 -9.22 -17.26
C SER A 199 -31.50 -9.22 -18.45
N GLN A 200 -31.89 -8.60 -19.56
CA GLN A 200 -31.03 -8.42 -20.74
C GLN A 200 -29.76 -7.63 -20.39
N TYR A 201 -29.88 -6.49 -19.70
CA TYR A 201 -28.71 -5.71 -19.28
C TYR A 201 -27.85 -6.44 -18.25
N ARG A 202 -28.44 -7.26 -17.37
CA ARG A 202 -27.71 -8.09 -16.41
C ARG A 202 -26.87 -9.15 -17.13
N LYS A 203 -27.45 -9.85 -18.11
CA LYS A 203 -26.75 -10.84 -18.94
C LYS A 203 -25.61 -10.18 -19.71
N LEU A 204 -25.91 -9.11 -20.45
CA LEU A 204 -24.92 -8.37 -21.22
C LEU A 204 -23.77 -7.86 -20.35
N PHE A 205 -24.07 -7.29 -19.18
CA PHE A 205 -23.05 -6.84 -18.24
C PHE A 205 -22.15 -7.99 -17.77
N LYS A 206 -22.73 -9.15 -17.41
CA LYS A 206 -21.97 -10.34 -16.98
C LYS A 206 -21.01 -10.80 -18.08
N ASP A 207 -21.50 -10.93 -19.30
CA ASP A 207 -20.70 -11.39 -20.44
C ASP A 207 -19.56 -10.41 -20.78
N MET A 208 -19.87 -9.11 -20.82
CA MET A 208 -18.86 -8.08 -21.06
C MET A 208 -17.83 -8.00 -19.92
N CYS A 209 -18.27 -8.14 -18.67
CA CYS A 209 -17.40 -8.13 -17.50
C CYS A 209 -16.35 -9.24 -17.59
N ASN A 210 -16.80 -10.48 -17.84
CA ASN A 210 -15.91 -11.63 -17.98
C ASN A 210 -14.92 -11.45 -19.14
N LYS A 211 -15.39 -10.97 -20.29
CA LYS A 211 -14.53 -10.69 -21.46
C LYS A 211 -13.49 -9.61 -21.16
N CYS A 212 -13.89 -8.50 -20.54
CA CYS A 212 -12.98 -7.40 -20.20
C CYS A 212 -11.93 -7.84 -19.17
N PHE A 213 -12.36 -8.57 -18.14
CA PHE A 213 -11.47 -9.06 -17.09
C PHE A 213 -10.46 -10.07 -17.64
N SER A 214 -10.91 -11.05 -18.43
CA SER A 214 -10.01 -12.06 -19.03
C SER A 214 -8.97 -11.41 -19.94
N LYS A 215 -9.39 -10.45 -20.78
CA LYS A 215 -8.47 -9.69 -21.63
C LYS A 215 -7.45 -8.89 -20.79
N TYR A 216 -7.89 -8.28 -19.70
CA TYR A 216 -7.02 -7.55 -18.81
C TYR A 216 -5.99 -8.46 -18.13
N ILE A 217 -6.39 -9.61 -17.58
CA ILE A 217 -5.47 -10.57 -16.97
C ILE A 217 -4.44 -11.06 -17.99
N GLY A 218 -4.88 -11.47 -19.19
CA GLY A 218 -3.95 -11.86 -20.24
C GLY A 218 -2.95 -10.75 -20.58
N SER A 219 -3.39 -9.50 -20.65
CA SER A 219 -2.47 -8.37 -20.88
C SER A 219 -1.48 -8.15 -19.74
N VAL A 220 -1.89 -8.36 -18.48
CA VAL A 220 -0.98 -8.27 -17.32
C VAL A 220 0.07 -9.38 -17.38
N GLU A 221 -0.34 -10.61 -17.69
CA GLU A 221 0.52 -11.78 -17.81
C GLU A 221 1.53 -11.62 -18.95
N ASP A 222 1.07 -11.20 -20.13
CA ASP A 222 1.93 -10.92 -21.29
C ASP A 222 2.94 -9.80 -21.03
N SER A 223 2.54 -8.80 -20.23
CA SER A 223 3.40 -7.68 -19.83
C SER A 223 4.50 -8.07 -18.85
N ILE A 224 4.43 -9.20 -18.14
CA ILE A 224 5.39 -9.53 -17.04
C ILE A 224 6.85 -9.42 -17.51
N ARG A 225 7.16 -9.95 -18.71
CA ARG A 225 8.53 -9.95 -19.25
C ARG A 225 8.96 -8.59 -19.81
N LYS A 226 8.02 -7.75 -20.24
CA LYS A 226 8.30 -6.44 -20.88
C LYS A 226 8.26 -5.29 -19.89
N ASN A 227 7.31 -5.33 -18.97
CA ASN A 227 7.04 -4.32 -17.97
C ASN A 227 6.36 -4.95 -16.74
N ILE A 228 7.17 -5.34 -15.76
CA ILE A 228 6.70 -5.90 -14.50
C ILE A 228 5.83 -4.92 -13.67
N LYS A 229 5.80 -3.62 -14.01
CA LYS A 229 4.98 -2.63 -13.30
C LYS A 229 3.49 -2.93 -13.39
N ASP A 230 3.01 -3.48 -14.50
CA ASP A 230 1.58 -3.80 -14.68
C ASP A 230 1.12 -4.87 -13.67
N PHE A 231 1.98 -5.86 -13.41
CA PHE A 231 1.77 -6.86 -12.37
C PHE A 231 1.71 -6.21 -10.97
N TRP A 232 2.65 -5.33 -10.63
CA TRP A 232 2.64 -4.65 -9.34
C TRP A 232 1.44 -3.71 -9.18
N VAL A 233 0.99 -3.06 -10.26
CA VAL A 233 -0.26 -2.28 -10.28
C VAL A 233 -1.45 -3.19 -10.01
N TYR A 234 -1.54 -4.35 -10.66
CA TYR A 234 -2.59 -5.35 -10.41
C TYR A 234 -2.64 -5.81 -8.95
N ILE A 235 -1.49 -6.17 -8.36
CA ILE A 235 -1.38 -6.58 -6.95
C ILE A 235 -1.76 -5.43 -6.02
N SER A 236 -1.20 -4.24 -6.24
CA SER A 236 -1.43 -3.08 -5.37
C SER A 236 -2.88 -2.60 -5.37
N ASN A 237 -3.64 -2.82 -6.44
CA ASN A 237 -5.06 -2.46 -6.52
C ASN A 237 -5.99 -3.48 -5.83
N ARG A 238 -5.48 -4.66 -5.46
CA ARG A 238 -6.22 -5.69 -4.70
C ARG A 238 -5.91 -5.69 -3.22
N ARG A 239 -4.80 -5.06 -2.84
CA ARG A 239 -4.46 -4.85 -1.43
C ARG A 239 -5.29 -3.69 -0.90
N ASP A 240 -5.90 -3.89 0.26
CA ASP A 240 -6.35 -2.76 1.05
C ASP A 240 -5.14 -1.87 1.32
N LYS A 241 -5.29 -0.59 1.00
CA LYS A 241 -4.28 0.42 1.29
C LYS A 241 -4.72 1.05 2.60
N PRO A 242 -4.27 0.53 3.77
CA PRO A 242 -4.57 1.19 5.02
C PRO A 242 -4.10 2.63 4.91
N GLY A 243 -4.96 3.56 5.31
CA GLY A 243 -4.55 4.96 5.43
C GLY A 243 -3.39 5.06 6.41
N ILE A 244 -2.54 6.06 6.22
CA ILE A 244 -1.59 6.43 7.28
C ILE A 244 -2.43 6.79 8.53
N PRO A 245 -2.10 6.26 9.72
CA PRO A 245 -2.79 6.62 10.95
C PRO A 245 -2.81 8.14 11.15
N ALA A 246 -3.92 8.69 11.64
CA ALA A 246 -4.04 10.12 11.95
C ALA A 246 -3.15 10.57 13.13
N LYS A 247 -2.67 9.61 13.92
CA LYS A 247 -1.72 9.82 15.02
C LYS A 247 -0.61 8.80 14.90
N VAL A 248 0.63 9.25 15.03
CA VAL A 248 1.83 8.41 15.06
C VAL A 248 2.51 8.63 16.41
N GLU A 249 3.07 7.56 16.96
CA GLU A 249 3.79 7.54 18.22
C GLU A 249 5.23 7.10 17.97
N TYR A 250 6.19 7.83 18.53
CA TYR A 250 7.61 7.50 18.51
C TYR A 250 8.28 8.02 19.79
N ASN A 251 9.00 7.16 20.52
CA ASN A 251 9.69 7.51 21.78
C ASN A 251 8.81 8.29 22.78
N ASP A 252 7.61 7.78 23.07
CA ASP A 252 6.58 8.39 23.95
C ASP A 252 5.95 9.69 23.43
N ASP A 253 6.42 10.24 22.30
CA ASP A 253 5.81 11.39 21.65
C ASP A 253 4.71 10.96 20.69
N VAL A 254 3.53 11.56 20.84
CA VAL A 254 2.38 11.31 19.97
C VAL A 254 2.05 12.58 19.19
N SER A 255 2.05 12.50 17.86
CA SER A 255 1.70 13.63 17.00
C SER A 255 0.65 13.29 15.94
N SER A 256 -0.19 14.28 15.64
CA SER A 256 -1.11 14.31 14.50
C SER A 256 -0.72 15.37 13.45
N ASP A 257 0.38 16.09 13.68
CA ASP A 257 0.86 17.12 12.76
C ASP A 257 1.73 16.49 11.66
N PRO A 258 1.46 16.71 10.36
CA PRO A 258 2.19 16.09 9.27
C PRO A 258 3.70 16.35 9.28
N GLN A 259 4.14 17.56 9.64
CA GLN A 259 5.57 17.90 9.64
C GLN A 259 6.28 17.16 10.76
N THR A 260 5.70 17.16 11.95
CA THR A 260 6.21 16.43 13.11
C THR A 260 6.26 14.93 12.84
N ILE A 261 5.22 14.37 12.22
CA ILE A 261 5.19 12.95 11.82
C ILE A 261 6.32 12.64 10.83
N CYS A 262 6.56 13.50 9.82
CA CYS A 262 7.68 13.32 8.89
C CYS A 262 9.03 13.34 9.61
N ASN A 263 9.20 14.22 10.59
CA ASN A 263 10.41 14.28 11.40
C ASN A 263 10.58 13.02 12.26
N MET A 264 9.51 12.54 12.92
CA MET A 264 9.53 11.27 13.66
C MET A 264 9.95 10.09 12.78
N PHE A 265 9.42 9.99 11.56
CA PHE A 265 9.88 8.98 10.59
C PHE A 265 11.34 9.17 10.22
N SER A 266 11.77 10.41 9.96
CA SER A 266 13.16 10.72 9.62
C SER A 266 14.13 10.30 10.73
N GLU A 267 13.79 10.58 11.99
CA GLU A 267 14.57 10.19 13.18
C GLU A 267 14.58 8.67 13.39
N PHE A 268 13.43 8.01 13.25
CA PHE A 268 13.39 6.55 13.32
C PHE A 268 14.25 5.91 12.24
N PHE A 269 14.11 6.36 10.99
CA PHE A 269 14.88 5.79 9.88
C PHE A 269 16.37 6.11 10.02
N SER A 270 16.76 7.30 10.46
CA SER A 270 18.17 7.60 10.71
C SER A 270 18.77 6.71 11.80
N SER A 271 17.99 6.38 12.84
CA SER A 271 18.46 5.53 13.95
C SER A 271 18.75 4.07 13.56
N VAL A 272 18.13 3.57 12.48
CA VAL A 272 18.33 2.18 12.02
C VAL A 272 19.42 2.04 10.95
N TYR A 273 19.90 3.16 10.40
CA TYR A 273 21.04 3.16 9.48
C TYR A 273 22.34 3.31 10.26
N GLU A 274 23.39 2.68 9.74
CA GLU A 274 24.73 2.88 10.29
C GLU A 274 25.16 4.34 10.11
N PRO A 275 25.80 4.95 11.12
CA PRO A 275 26.38 6.26 10.95
C PRO A 275 27.39 6.21 9.80
N PRO A 276 27.51 7.28 9.00
CA PRO A 276 28.48 7.31 7.91
C PRO A 276 29.87 6.97 8.48
N SER A 277 30.47 5.89 7.97
CA SER A 277 31.86 5.58 8.29
C SER A 277 32.70 6.82 8.01
N PRO A 278 33.59 7.24 8.92
CA PRO A 278 34.47 8.37 8.65
C PRO A 278 35.27 8.03 7.39
N THR A 279 34.91 8.67 6.28
CA THR A 279 35.61 8.57 5.02
C THR A 279 37.06 8.96 5.30
N LEU A 280 38.01 8.08 4.94
CA LEU A 280 39.44 8.32 5.02
C LEU A 280 39.77 9.66 4.36
N SER A 281 39.96 10.70 5.16
CA SER A 281 40.31 12.05 4.75
C SER A 281 41.82 12.21 4.50
N HIS A 282 42.48 11.18 3.98
CA HIS A 282 43.89 11.23 3.57
C HIS A 282 44.14 10.23 2.44
N ILE A 283 43.96 10.70 1.21
CA ILE A 283 44.85 10.29 0.11
C ILE A 283 45.54 11.58 -0.30
N ASP A 284 46.77 11.71 0.18
CA ASP A 284 47.64 12.85 -0.04
C ASP A 284 47.86 13.10 -1.54
N GLU A 285 47.91 14.39 -1.87
CA GLU A 285 48.51 14.96 -3.07
C GLU A 285 49.98 14.53 -3.19
N GLN A 286 50.27 13.42 -3.87
CA GLN A 286 51.57 13.20 -4.48
C GLN A 286 51.41 12.36 -5.73
N PHE A 287 51.19 12.98 -6.89
CA PHE A 287 51.66 12.51 -8.20
C PHE A 287 51.34 13.56 -9.28
N TYR A 288 52.06 14.67 -9.26
CA TYR A 288 52.43 15.42 -10.47
C TYR A 288 53.79 16.09 -10.19
N GLY A 289 54.85 15.39 -10.57
CA GLY A 289 56.19 15.90 -10.79
C GLY A 289 56.65 15.45 -12.16
#